data_AF-A5A2H5-F1
#
_entry.id   AF-A5A2H5-F1
#
_cell.length_a   1.000
_cell.length_b   1.000
_cell.length_c   1.000
_cell.angle_alpha   90.00
_cell.angle_beta   90.00
_cell.angle_gamma   90.00
#
_symmetry.space_group_name_H-M   'P 1'
#
loop_
_entity.id
_entity.type
_entity.pdbx_description
1 polymer ?
#
loop_
_entity_poly.entity_id
_entity_poly.type
_entity_poly.pdbx_seq_one_letter_code
_entity_poly.pdbx_strand_id
1 'polypeptide(L)'
;GQHGFHVHAFGDNSDGCTSAGPHYNPDNVDHAGPTDEKRHVGDLGNVTADENGCCNVNITDSVISLTGERSIIGRTLVVHADVDDLGKG
;
A
#
# COMPACT_ATOMS: atom_id res chain seq x y z
N GLY A 1 6.76 -11.66 -10.41
CA GLY A 1 6.01 -10.70 -11.24
C GLY A 1 5.75 -9.43 -10.46
N GLN A 2 4.98 -8.48 -11.00
CA GLN A 2 4.54 -7.30 -10.23
C GLN A 2 3.37 -7.67 -9.30
N HIS A 3 3.34 -7.06 -8.12
CA HIS A 3 2.31 -7.26 -7.11
C HIS A 3 2.03 -5.94 -6.40
N GLY A 4 0.75 -5.59 -6.24
CA GLY A 4 0.34 -4.40 -5.49
C GLY A 4 0.84 -4.43 -4.05
N PHE A 5 1.25 -3.28 -3.53
CA PHE A 5 1.85 -3.15 -2.20
C PHE A 5 1.34 -1.91 -1.50
N HIS A 6 0.59 -2.09 -0.41
CA HIS A 6 -0.19 -1.01 0.18
C HIS A 6 -0.15 -1.01 1.70
N VAL A 7 -0.26 0.18 2.29
CA VAL A 7 -0.66 0.32 3.69
C VAL A 7 -2.18 0.37 3.76
N HIS A 8 -2.78 -0.56 4.48
CA HIS A 8 -4.21 -0.64 4.74
C HIS A 8 -4.59 0.08 6.04
N ALA A 9 -5.86 0.48 6.16
CA ALA A 9 -6.32 1.39 7.20
C ALA A 9 -6.19 0.82 8.62
N PHE A 10 -6.41 -0.48 8.82
CA PHE A 10 -6.50 -1.09 10.14
C PHE A 10 -5.36 -2.07 10.38
N GLY A 11 -4.78 -2.02 11.58
CA GLY A 11 -3.91 -3.06 12.13
C GLY A 11 -4.70 -4.23 12.73
N ASP A 12 -5.83 -4.58 12.11
CA ASP A 12 -6.69 -5.67 12.54
C ASP A 12 -6.44 -6.90 11.66
N ASN A 13 -6.09 -8.02 12.29
CA ASN A 13 -5.81 -9.29 11.64
C ASN A 13 -6.72 -10.41 12.19
N SER A 14 -7.88 -10.06 12.74
CA SER A 14 -8.86 -11.00 13.30
C SER A 14 -9.45 -11.96 12.26
N ASP A 15 -9.61 -11.51 11.02
CA ASP A 15 -10.03 -12.31 9.85
C ASP A 15 -8.97 -12.26 8.73
N GLY A 16 -7.70 -12.40 9.13
CA GLY A 16 -6.56 -12.28 8.23
C GLY A 16 -6.51 -10.90 7.55
N CYS A 17 -6.07 -10.88 6.28
CA CYS A 17 -5.92 -9.64 5.52
C CYS A 17 -7.25 -8.91 5.27
N THR A 18 -8.39 -9.59 5.33
CA THR A 18 -9.72 -8.98 5.14
C THR A 18 -9.98 -7.89 6.17
N SER A 19 -9.59 -8.14 7.43
CA SER A 19 -9.77 -7.18 8.54
C SER A 19 -8.88 -5.94 8.44
N ALA A 20 -7.84 -5.96 7.59
CA ALA A 20 -6.99 -4.78 7.37
C ALA A 20 -7.77 -3.61 6.75
N GLY A 21 -8.92 -3.88 6.13
CA GLY A 21 -9.81 -2.89 5.55
C GLY A 21 -9.31 -2.33 4.21
N PRO A 22 -9.74 -1.12 3.80
CA PRO A 22 -9.30 -0.49 2.54
C PRO A 22 -7.87 0.06 2.67
N HIS A 23 -7.34 0.61 1.57
CA HIS A 23 -6.09 1.39 1.61
C HIS A 23 -6.22 2.54 2.61
N TYR A 24 -5.11 2.88 3.27
CA TYR A 24 -5.08 4.01 4.18
C TYR A 24 -5.24 5.34 3.43
N ASN A 25 -6.42 5.94 3.55
CA ASN A 25 -6.83 7.13 2.80
C ASN A 25 -7.46 8.20 3.72
N PRO A 26 -6.66 8.90 4.54
CA PRO A 26 -7.18 9.95 5.42
C PRO A 26 -7.67 11.19 4.64
N ASP A 27 -7.19 11.39 3.42
CA ASP A 27 -7.48 12.56 2.59
C ASP A 27 -8.72 12.37 1.69
N ASN A 28 -9.33 11.18 1.71
CA ASN A 28 -10.50 10.81 0.93
C ASN A 28 -10.35 11.13 -0.57
N VAL A 29 -9.24 10.67 -1.14
CA VAL A 29 -8.89 10.81 -2.56
C VAL A 29 -9.00 9.49 -3.30
N ASP A 30 -8.92 9.50 -4.63
CA ASP A 30 -8.92 8.28 -5.42
C ASP A 30 -7.55 7.57 -5.35
N HIS A 31 -7.58 6.26 -5.63
CA HIS A 31 -6.37 5.45 -5.78
C HIS A 31 -5.57 5.91 -7.00
N ALA A 32 -4.24 5.96 -6.87
CA ALA A 32 -3.33 6.28 -7.97
C ALA A 32 -1.92 5.72 -7.73
N GLY A 33 -1.02 5.95 -8.67
CA GLY A 33 0.37 5.50 -8.57
C GLY A 33 1.20 6.32 -7.58
N PRO A 34 2.33 5.77 -7.07
CA PRO A 34 3.11 6.40 -6.02
C PRO A 34 3.76 7.74 -6.42
N THR A 35 3.88 8.03 -7.71
CA THR A 35 4.42 9.32 -8.19
C THR A 35 3.35 10.34 -8.54
N ASP A 36 2.07 9.99 -8.44
CA ASP A 36 0.97 10.89 -8.73
C ASP A 36 0.72 11.84 -7.54
N GLU A 37 0.37 13.10 -7.82
CA GLU A 37 0.20 14.13 -6.78
C GLU A 37 -0.97 13.83 -5.84
N LYS A 38 -2.01 13.16 -6.36
CA LYS A 38 -3.22 12.81 -5.63
C LYS A 38 -3.41 11.29 -5.68
N ARG A 39 -3.08 10.65 -4.57
CA ARG A 39 -3.12 9.20 -4.33
C ARG A 39 -3.49 8.94 -2.88
N HIS A 40 -3.89 7.71 -2.53
CA HIS A 40 -3.99 7.39 -1.11
C HIS A 40 -2.61 7.48 -0.44
N VAL A 41 -2.61 7.78 0.86
CA VAL A 41 -1.36 7.74 1.66
C VAL A 41 -0.74 6.35 1.61
N GLY A 42 -1.56 5.30 1.62
CA GLY A 42 -1.11 3.92 1.58
C GLY A 42 -0.69 3.36 0.22
N ASP A 43 -0.82 4.10 -0.88
CA ASP A 43 -0.52 3.57 -2.22
C ASP A 43 1.00 3.55 -2.49
N LEU A 44 1.67 2.39 -2.35
CA LEU A 44 3.11 2.27 -2.63
C LEU A 44 3.40 1.66 -4.02
N GLY A 45 2.34 1.40 -4.80
CA GLY A 45 2.42 0.85 -6.15
C GLY A 45 2.77 -0.64 -6.17
N ASN A 46 3.60 -1.05 -7.13
CA ASN A 46 3.98 -2.44 -7.30
C ASN A 46 5.37 -2.77 -6.75
N VAL A 47 5.50 -3.94 -6.14
CA VAL A 47 6.78 -4.61 -5.87
C VAL A 47 7.00 -5.73 -6.89
N THR A 48 8.27 -6.05 -7.20
CA THR A 48 8.59 -7.08 -8.20
C THR A 48 9.21 -8.30 -7.53
N ALA A 49 8.53 -9.43 -7.60
CA ALA A 49 9.07 -10.73 -7.25
C ALA A 49 9.87 -11.32 -8.42
N ASP A 50 11.05 -11.87 -8.12
CA ASP A 50 11.94 -12.53 -9.07
C ASP A 50 11.41 -13.92 -9.52
N GLU A 51 12.20 -14.64 -10.31
CA GLU A 51 11.87 -15.96 -10.84
C GLU A 51 11.68 -17.03 -9.74
N ASN A 52 12.24 -16.80 -8.54
CA ASN A 52 12.08 -17.68 -7.39
C ASN A 52 10.90 -17.25 -6.50
N GLY A 53 10.17 -16.19 -6.87
CA GLY A 53 9.11 -15.60 -6.06
C GLY A 53 9.62 -14.74 -4.90
N CYS A 54 10.92 -14.41 -4.86
CA CYS A 54 11.51 -13.55 -3.85
C CYS A 54 11.40 -12.08 -4.26
N CYS A 55 11.03 -11.21 -3.33
CA CYS A 55 10.97 -9.77 -3.56
C CYS A 55 11.88 -9.03 -2.59
N ASN A 56 12.78 -8.20 -3.13
CA ASN A 56 13.56 -7.24 -2.35
C ASN A 56 12.95 -5.85 -2.51
N VAL A 57 12.38 -5.34 -1.43
CA VAL A 57 11.67 -4.05 -1.43
C VAL A 57 12.60 -2.96 -0.90
N ASN A 58 12.89 -1.98 -1.76
CA ASN A 58 13.61 -0.75 -1.39
C ASN A 58 12.87 0.45 -1.98
N ILE A 59 11.98 1.03 -1.19
CA ILE A 59 11.10 2.14 -1.58
C ILE A 59 11.40 3.34 -0.68
N THR A 60 11.49 4.52 -1.28
CA THR A 60 11.47 5.80 -0.55
C THR A 60 10.18 6.52 -0.91
N ASP A 61 9.43 6.95 0.10
CA ASP A 61 8.16 7.62 -0.07
C ASP A 61 8.11 8.87 0.82
N SER A 62 7.44 9.92 0.35
CA SER A 62 7.33 11.20 1.06
C SER A 62 5.94 11.46 1.64
N VAL A 63 4.99 10.54 1.43
CA VAL A 63 3.59 10.67 1.82
C VAL A 63 3.31 9.90 3.11
N ILE A 64 3.78 8.65 3.22
CA ILE A 64 3.71 7.89 4.48
C ILE A 64 4.61 8.50 5.54
N SER A 65 4.17 8.44 6.79
CA SER A 65 4.97 8.88 7.93
C SER A 65 4.89 7.87 9.07
N LEU A 66 5.89 7.87 9.95
CA LEU A 66 5.87 7.10 11.18
C LEU A 66 5.33 7.94 12.37
N THR A 67 5.00 9.20 12.15
CA THR A 67 4.56 10.15 13.18
C THR A 67 3.47 11.09 12.65
N GLY A 68 2.82 11.82 13.56
CA GLY A 68 1.77 12.78 13.20
C GLY A 68 0.47 12.13 12.71
N GLU A 69 -0.40 12.94 12.11
CA GLU A 69 -1.75 12.53 11.70
C GLU A 69 -1.76 11.46 10.59
N ARG A 70 -0.71 11.43 9.76
CA ARG A 70 -0.51 10.46 8.70
C ARG A 70 0.33 9.24 9.11
N SER A 71 0.45 8.99 10.42
CA SER A 71 1.24 7.85 10.90
C SER A 71 0.67 6.52 10.41
N ILE A 72 1.55 5.66 9.91
CA ILE A 72 1.25 4.27 9.54
C ILE A 72 1.53 3.27 10.67
N ILE A 73 2.02 3.72 11.83
CA ILE A 73 2.23 2.84 12.98
C ILE A 73 0.89 2.29 13.47
N GLY A 74 0.84 0.97 13.68
CA GLY A 74 -0.39 0.27 14.08
C GLY A 74 -1.35 -0.04 12.93
N ARG A 75 -0.92 0.15 11.68
CA ARG A 75 -1.63 -0.25 10.46
C ARG A 75 -1.03 -1.51 9.86
N THR A 76 -1.57 -1.97 8.74
CA THR A 76 -1.14 -3.20 8.07
C THR A 76 -0.49 -2.90 6.73
N LEU A 77 0.62 -3.56 6.43
CA LEU A 77 1.24 -3.57 5.11
C LEU A 77 0.82 -4.86 4.38
N VAL A 78 0.23 -4.73 3.18
CA VAL A 78 -0.35 -5.83 2.41
C VAL A 78 0.36 -5.95 1.07
N VAL A 79 0.73 -7.17 0.70
CA VAL A 79 1.16 -7.55 -0.65
C VAL A 79 0.00 -8.28 -1.32
N HIS A 80 -0.39 -7.85 -2.52
CA HIS A 80 -1.50 -8.41 -3.26
C HIS A 80 -1.06 -9.55 -4.20
N ALA A 81 -2.01 -10.41 -4.55
CA ALA A 81 -1.78 -11.47 -5.54
C ALA A 81 -1.54 -10.90 -6.95
N ASP A 82 -2.26 -9.84 -7.29
CA ASP A 82 -2.27 -9.25 -8.63
C ASP A 82 -1.49 -7.93 -8.71
N VAL A 83 -1.20 -7.52 -9.94
CA VAL A 83 -0.59 -6.24 -10.28
C VAL A 83 -1.56 -5.12 -9.93
N ASP A 84 -1.04 -4.08 -9.28
CA ASP A 84 -1.76 -2.81 -9.11
C ASP A 84 -1.78 -2.02 -10.43
N ASP A 85 -2.96 -1.62 -10.89
CA ASP A 85 -3.16 -0.85 -12.13
C ASP A 85 -2.89 0.66 -11.97
N LEU A 86 -2.62 1.13 -10.74
CA LEU A 86 -2.29 2.51 -10.40
C LEU A 86 -3.45 3.49 -10.69
N GLY A 87 -4.70 3.03 -10.62
CA GLY A 87 -5.90 3.82 -10.90
C GLY A 87 -6.15 4.03 -12.40
N LYS A 88 -5.67 3.11 -13.25
CA LYS A 88 -5.70 3.25 -14.72
C LYS A 88 -6.46 2.13 -15.43
N GLY A 89 -7.20 1.32 -14.67
CA GLY A 89 -8.05 0.21 -15.14
C GLY A 89 -9.47 0.61 -15.52
#